data_AF-A0A955A0J5-F1
#
_entry.id   AF-A0A955A0J5-F1
#
_cell.length_a   1.000
_cell.length_b   1.000
_cell.length_c   1.000
_cell.angle_alpha   90.00
_cell.angle_beta   90.00
_cell.angle_gamma   90.00
#
_symmetry.space_group_name_H-M   'P 1'
#
loop_
_entity.id
_entity.type
_entity.pdbx_description
1 polymer ?
#
loop_
_entity_poly.entity_id
_entity_poly.type
_entity_poly.pdbx_seq_one_letter_code
_entity_poly.pdbx_strand_id
1 'polypeptide(L)' 'MTVSEQLRNAIENSGLSRYRISQDTGVPASVLSRFVAGGHGMRSENIDTLCKYFGLELKKRSSRKRN' A
#
# COMPACT_ATOMS: atom_id res chain seq x y z
N MET A 1 5.98 -9.62 -7.43
CA MET A 1 5.10 -9.05 -6.40
C MET A 1 5.82 -8.92 -5.07
N THR A 2 6.33 -7.71 -4.82
CA THR A 2 6.90 -7.24 -3.55
C THR A 2 5.78 -6.73 -2.62
N VAL A 3 6.11 -6.40 -1.37
CA VAL A 3 5.15 -5.76 -0.45
C VAL A 3 4.72 -4.39 -0.99
N SER A 4 5.67 -3.60 -1.50
CA SER A 4 5.37 -2.29 -2.07
C SER A 4 4.48 -2.38 -3.32
N GLU A 5 4.72 -3.37 -4.19
CA GLU A 5 3.85 -3.63 -5.36
C GLU A 5 2.42 -4.01 -4.93
N GLN A 6 2.26 -4.85 -3.90
CA GLN A 6 0.94 -5.18 -3.36
C GLN A 6 0.20 -3.94 -2.86
N LEU A 7 0.89 -3.08 -2.11
CA LEU A 7 0.29 -1.87 -1.58
C LEU A 7 -0.07 -0.87 -2.69
N ARG A 8 0.78 -0.73 -3.72
CA ARG A 8 0.45 0.08 -4.91
C ARG A 8 -0.80 -0.44 -5.60
N ASN A 9 -0.88 -1.74 -5.84
CA ASN A 9 -2.04 -2.37 -6.46
C ASN A 9 -3.31 -2.16 -5.61
N ALA A 10 -3.22 -2.23 -4.28
CA ALA A 10 -4.37 -1.96 -3.41
C ALA A 10 -4.86 -0.52 -3.54
N ILE A 11 -3.93 0.45 -3.60
CA ILE A 11 -4.27 1.86 -3.83
C ILE A 11 -4.95 2.04 -5.20
N GLU A 12 -4.37 1.50 -6.27
CA GLU A 12 -4.90 1.68 -7.64
C GLU A 12 -6.23 0.97 -7.86
N ASN A 13 -6.40 -0.23 -7.29
CA ASN A 13 -7.63 -1.02 -7.44
C ASN A 13 -8.74 -0.64 -6.45
N SER A 14 -8.48 0.27 -5.51
CA SER A 14 -9.49 0.73 -4.54
C SER A 14 -10.64 1.50 -5.19
N GLY A 15 -10.46 2.01 -6.41
CA GLY A 15 -11.41 2.91 -7.07
C GLY A 15 -11.48 4.32 -6.44
N LEU A 16 -10.68 4.59 -5.41
CA LEU A 16 -10.64 5.86 -4.71
C LEU A 16 -9.54 6.76 -5.28
N SER A 17 -9.82 8.07 -5.31
CA SER A 17 -8.78 9.03 -5.64
C SER A 17 -7.72 9.09 -4.53
N ARG A 18 -6.46 9.35 -4.91
CA ARG A 18 -5.37 9.56 -3.94
C ARG A 18 -5.68 10.67 -2.94
N TYR A 19 -6.44 11.68 -3.36
CA TYR A 19 -6.94 12.74 -2.47
C TYR A 19 -7.91 12.18 -1.43
N ARG A 20 -8.87 11.33 -1.82
CA ARG A 20 -9.80 10.72 -0.88
C ARG A 20 -9.08 9.84 0.14
N ILE A 21 -8.15 9.01 -0.32
CA ILE A 21 -7.30 8.18 0.57
C ILE A 21 -6.51 9.08 1.53
N SER A 22 -6.00 10.21 1.05
CA SER A 22 -5.28 11.18 1.89
C SER A 22 -6.15 11.75 3.00
N GLN A 23 -7.40 12.11 2.70
CA GLN A 23 -8.36 12.59 3.71
C GLN A 23 -8.73 11.52 4.73
N ASP A 24 -8.92 10.29 4.27
CA ASP A 24 -9.36 9.19 5.15
C ASP A 24 -8.22 8.65 6.04
N THR A 25 -6.98 8.75 5.59
CA THR A 25 -5.81 8.14 6.28
C THR A 25 -4.86 9.14 6.91
N GLY A 26 -4.93 10.43 6.54
CA GLY A 26 -3.95 11.44 6.91
C GLY A 26 -2.61 11.33 6.17
N VAL A 27 -2.40 10.32 5.31
CA VAL A 27 -1.19 10.21 4.49
C VAL A 27 -1.24 11.28 3.39
N PRO A 28 -0.22 12.14 3.22
CA PRO A 28 -0.29 13.20 2.23
C PRO A 28 -0.47 12.68 0.79
N ALA A 29 -1.37 13.29 0.02
CA ALA A 29 -1.61 12.90 -1.38
C ALA A 29 -0.33 12.94 -2.24
N SER A 30 0.61 13.84 -1.96
CA SER A 30 1.91 13.90 -2.62
C SER A 30 2.77 12.65 -2.35
N VAL A 31 2.71 12.09 -1.15
CA VAL A 31 3.38 10.84 -0.76
C VAL A 31 2.74 9.67 -1.49
N LEU A 32 1.41 9.61 -1.54
CA LEU A 32 0.67 8.58 -2.28
C LEU A 32 1.00 8.62 -3.79
N SER A 33 1.00 9.80 -4.40
CA SER A 33 1.34 9.98 -5.82
C SER A 33 2.77 9.52 -6.13
N ARG A 34 3.76 9.94 -5.33
CA ARG A 34 5.17 9.54 -5.51
C ARG A 34 5.38 8.04 -5.31
N PHE A 35 4.67 7.45 -4.35
CA PHE A 35 4.76 6.02 -4.08
C PHE A 35 4.18 5.18 -5.22
N VAL A 36 2.99 5.55 -5.72
CA VAL A 36 2.32 4.84 -6.82
C VAL A 36 3.09 5.00 -8.13
N ALA A 37 3.72 6.16 -8.39
CA ALA A 37 4.58 6.37 -9.55
C ALA A 37 5.85 5.50 -9.58
N GLY A 38 6.10 4.67 -8.56
CA GLY A 38 7.13 3.63 -8.58
C GLY A 38 8.53 4.05 -8.16
N GLY A 39 8.79 5.36 -8.00
CA GLY A 39 10.14 5.90 -7.76
C GLY A 39 10.54 6.13 -6.29
N HIS A 40 9.60 6.07 -5.34
CA HIS A 40 9.88 6.43 -3.95
C HIS A 40 9.33 5.43 -2.95
N GLY A 41 10.13 5.17 -1.91
CA GLY A 41 9.68 4.46 -0.72
C GLY A 41 8.78 5.33 0.16
N MET A 42 8.19 4.70 1.16
CA MET A 42 7.32 5.33 2.15
C MET A 42 7.81 4.94 3.55
N ARG A 43 7.57 5.80 4.54
CA ARG A 43 7.85 5.47 5.94
C ARG A 43 6.93 4.33 6.41
N SER A 44 7.42 3.53 7.35
CA SER A 44 6.69 2.39 7.93
C SER A 44 5.32 2.77 8.48
N GLU A 45 5.20 3.94 9.11
CA GLU A 45 3.96 4.37 9.77
C GLU A 45 2.82 4.58 8.75
N ASN A 46 3.16 5.12 7.58
CA ASN A 46 2.19 5.29 6.51
C ASN A 46 1.85 3.96 5.83
N ILE A 47 2.81 3.04 5.73
CA ILE A 47 2.56 1.67 5.24
C ILE A 47 1.54 0.98 6.15
N ASP A 48 1.76 1.02 7.47
CA ASP A 48 0.85 0.42 8.45
C ASP A 48 -0.53 1.07 8.42
N THR A 49 -0.59 2.39 8.28
CA THR A 49 -1.84 3.14 8.15
C THR A 49 -2.64 2.70 6.92
N LEU A 50 -1.98 2.59 5.76
CA LEU A 50 -2.62 2.15 4.53
C LEU A 50 -3.01 0.68 4.60
N CYS A 51 -2.19 -0.19 5.19
CA CYS A 51 -2.54 -1.59 5.40
C CYS A 51 -3.81 -1.73 6.25
N LYS A 52 -3.91 -0.98 7.35
CA LYS A 52 -5.14 -0.95 8.18
C LYS A 52 -6.35 -0.45 7.39
N TYR A 53 -6.18 0.64 6.63
CA TYR A 53 -7.25 1.22 5.82
C TYR A 53 -7.78 0.25 4.74
N PHE A 54 -6.89 -0.48 4.07
CA PHE A 54 -7.24 -1.44 3.03
C PHE A 54 -7.53 -2.86 3.53
N GLY A 55 -7.50 -3.11 4.85
CA GLY A 55 -7.70 -4.44 5.41
C GLY A 55 -6.61 -5.45 5.01
N LEU A 56 -5.38 -4.97 4.82
CA LEU A 56 -4.22 -5.78 4.44
C LEU A 56 -3.40 -6.18 5.65
N GLU A 57 -2.75 -7.34 5.55
CA GLU A 57 -1.87 -7.87 6.60
C GLU A 57 -0.61 -8.50 6.00
N LEU A 58 0.51 -8.38 6.72
CA LEU A 58 1.76 -9.01 6.33
C LEU A 58 1.75 -10.48 6.78
N LYS A 59 1.79 -11.40 5.82
CA LYS A 59 1.83 -12.84 6.07
C LYS A 59 3.10 -13.48 5.50
N LYS A 60 3.56 -14.55 6.16
CA LYS A 60 4.60 -15.42 5.60
C LYS A 60 4.09 -15.99 4.27
N ARG A 61 4.93 -15.94 3.24
CA ARG A 61 4.66 -16.65 1.99
C ARG A 61 4.51 -18.14 2.33
N SER A 62 3.47 -18.80 1.82
CA SER A 62 3.37 -20.25 1.97
C SER A 62 4.61 -20.88 1.34
N SER A 63 5.33 -21.70 2.10
CA SER A 63 6.38 -22.52 1.51
C SER A 63 5.71 -23.41 0.50
N ARG A 64 6.20 -23.40 -0.75
CA ARG A 64 5.82 -24.39 -1.75
C ARG A 64 6.07 -25.75 -1.08
N LYS A 65 5.04 -26.59 -0.89
CA LYS A 65 5.24 -27.98 -0.45
C LYS A 65 6.28 -28.56 -1.40
N ARG A 66 7.48 -28.88 -0.88
CA ARG A 66 8.40 -29.79 -1.56
C ARG A 66 7.69 -31.13 -1.53
N ASN A 67 7.03 -31.48 -2.63
CA ASN A 67 6.73 -32.88 -2.94
C ASN A 67 8.03 -33.62 -3.17
#